data_AF-A0A0S8CDT8-F1
#
_entry.id   AF-A0A0S8CDT8-F1
#
_cell.length_a   1.000
_cell.length_b   1.000
_cell.length_c   1.000
_cell.angle_alpha   90.00
_cell.angle_beta   90.00
_cell.angle_gamma   90.00
#
_symmetry.space_group_name_H-M   'P 1'
#
loop_
_entity.id
_entity.type
_entity.pdbx_description
1 polymer ?
#
loop_
_entity_poly.entity_id
_entity_poly.type
_entity_poly.pdbx_seq_one_letter_code
_entity_poly.pdbx_strand_id
1 'polypeptide(L)' 'KEGFTLEVADTMPSAEYLRIVRQVDGMREAVAKLDAGRSPGLVAAAVEFVLEGLHLNRRLNKDRIAGRVRYRG' A
#
# COMPACT_ATOMS: atom_id res chain seq x y z
N LYS A 1 -8.34 -13.70 -14.33
CA LYS A 1 -7.94 -13.04 -13.06
C LYS A 1 -7.23 -11.76 -13.44
N GLU A 2 -7.84 -10.60 -13.20
CA GLU A 2 -7.17 -9.33 -13.43
C GLU A 2 -6.00 -9.20 -12.45
N GLY A 3 -4.83 -8.80 -12.94
CA GLY A 3 -3.63 -8.63 -12.12
C GLY A 3 -3.84 -7.48 -11.12
N PHE A 4 -3.40 -7.67 -9.88
CA PHE A 4 -3.48 -6.63 -8.85
C PHE A 4 -2.60 -5.45 -9.28
N THR A 5 -3.18 -4.24 -9.36
CA THR A 5 -2.44 -3.00 -9.59
C THR A 5 -2.85 -1.96 -8.57
N LEU A 6 -1.88 -1.33 -7.93
CA LEU A 6 -2.10 -0.28 -6.93
C LEU A 6 -1.14 0.90 -7.15
N GLU A 7 -1.63 2.11 -6.99
CA GLU A 7 -0.83 3.33 -7.06
C GLU A 7 -0.80 4.08 -5.74
N VAL A 8 0.37 4.61 -5.41
CA VAL A 8 0.62 5.50 -4.28
C VAL A 8 1.50 6.67 -4.73
N ALA A 9 1.48 7.78 -4.00
CA ALA A 9 2.28 8.96 -4.29
C ALA A 9 2.54 9.76 -3.01
N ASP A 10 3.64 10.50 -2.98
CA ASP A 10 4.00 11.43 -1.90
C ASP A 10 2.95 12.53 -1.65
N THR A 11 2.25 12.91 -2.71
CA THR A 11 1.17 13.92 -2.73
C THR A 11 -0.21 13.33 -2.43
N MET A 12 -0.32 12.02 -2.21
CA MET A 12 -1.59 11.36 -1.95
C MET A 12 -2.08 11.64 -0.51
N PRO A 13 -3.32 12.13 -0.31
CA PRO A 13 -3.85 12.32 1.03
C PRO A 13 -3.91 10.99 1.79
N SER A 14 -3.45 10.96 3.05
CA SER A 14 -3.38 9.72 3.83
C SER A 14 -4.75 9.04 4.02
N ALA A 15 -5.85 9.79 3.96
CA ALA A 15 -7.20 9.24 4.02
C ALA A 15 -7.52 8.29 2.85
N GLU A 16 -6.90 8.49 1.68
CA GLU A 16 -7.09 7.62 0.51
C GLU A 16 -6.54 6.20 0.75
N TYR A 17 -5.57 6.04 1.65
CA TYR A 17 -5.02 4.72 1.99
C TYR A 17 -6.04 3.84 2.74
N LEU A 18 -7.05 4.44 3.37
CA LEU A 18 -8.16 3.68 3.95
C LEU A 18 -8.94 2.92 2.88
N ARG A 19 -9.02 3.43 1.64
CA ARG A 19 -9.64 2.71 0.51
C ARG A 19 -8.80 1.49 0.14
N ILE A 20 -7.47 1.63 0.11
CA ILE A 20 -6.53 0.54 -0.17
C ILE A 20 -6.71 -0.58 0.85
N VAL A 21 -6.73 -0.24 2.14
CA VAL A 21 -6.93 -1.21 3.23
C VAL A 21 -8.24 -2.00 3.09
N ARG A 22 -9.29 -1.42 2.49
CA ARG A 22 -10.57 -2.09 2.26
C ARG A 22 -10.60 -2.95 1.00
N GLN A 23 -9.79 -2.62 0.00
CA GLN A 23 -9.83 -3.27 -1.33
C GLN A 23 -8.77 -4.36 -1.50
N VAL A 24 -7.70 -4.34 -0.70
CA VAL A 24 -6.61 -5.31 -0.79
C VAL A 24 -6.77 -6.37 0.29
N ASP A 25 -7.04 -7.59 -0.13
CA ASP A 25 -7.16 -8.74 0.76
C ASP A 25 -5.91 -8.90 1.63
N GLY A 26 -6.11 -9.05 2.94
CA GLY A 26 -5.02 -9.20 3.91
C GLY A 26 -4.35 -7.89 4.35
N MET A 27 -4.66 -6.74 3.73
CA MET A 27 -4.02 -5.47 4.07
C MET A 27 -4.47 -4.94 5.43
N ARG A 28 -5.75 -5.13 5.80
CA ARG A 28 -6.27 -4.74 7.12
C ARG A 28 -5.52 -5.45 8.24
N GLU A 29 -5.32 -6.75 8.10
CA GLU A 29 -4.61 -7.59 9.05
C GLU A 29 -3.13 -7.20 9.12
N ALA A 30 -2.51 -6.87 7.99
CA ALA A 30 -1.13 -6.39 7.95
C ALA A 30 -0.97 -5.04 8.69
N VAL A 31 -1.86 -4.08 8.45
CA VAL A 31 -1.88 -2.79 9.17
C VAL A 31 -2.13 -2.98 10.66
N ALA A 32 -3.03 -3.90 11.04
CA ALA A 32 -3.31 -4.20 12.45
C ALA A 32 -2.10 -4.83 13.15
N LYS A 33 -1.36 -5.74 12.49
CA LYS A 33 -0.11 -6.32 13.03
C LYS A 33 0.98 -5.29 13.31
N LEU A 34 0.96 -4.18 12.58
CA LEU A 34 1.87 -3.05 12.76
C LEU A 34 1.36 -2.02 13.77
N ASP A 35 0.18 -2.26 14.38
CA ASP A 35 -0.45 -1.35 15.35
C ASP A 35 -0.61 0.10 14.79
N ALA A 36 -0.85 0.18 13.48
CA ALA A 36 -0.85 1.42 12.71
C ALA A 36 -2.25 1.95 12.38
N GLY A 37 -3.30 1.38 12.98
CA GLY A 37 -4.70 1.76 12.75
C GLY A 37 -5.15 3.06 13.43
N ARG A 38 -4.26 3.74 14.17
CA ARG A 38 -4.62 4.86 15.07
C ARG A 38 -4.78 6.21 14.39
N SER A 39 -4.21 6.40 13.19
CA SER A 39 -4.35 7.63 12.43
C SER A 39 -4.22 7.35 10.93
N PRO A 40 -4.82 8.19 10.06
CA PRO A 40 -4.67 8.02 8.61
C PRO A 40 -3.20 8.01 8.15
N GLY A 41 -2.36 8.86 8.76
CA GLY A 41 -0.92 8.90 8.44
C GLY A 41 -0.18 7.61 8.80
N LEU A 42 -0.49 7.00 9.96
CA LEU A 42 0.08 5.71 10.32
C LEU A 42 -0.39 4.60 9.39
N VAL A 43 -1.67 4.60 9.01
CA VAL A 43 -2.21 3.64 8.04
C VAL A 43 -1.48 3.77 6.70
N ALA A 44 -1.29 5.00 6.19
CA ALA A 44 -0.59 5.24 4.95
C ALA A 44 0.85 4.70 5.01
N ALA A 45 1.60 5.04 6.05
CA ALA A 45 2.96 4.55 6.26
C ALA A 45 3.03 3.02 6.34
N ALA A 46 2.09 2.38 7.06
CA ALA A 46 2.03 0.93 7.17
C ALA A 46 1.71 0.24 5.84
N VAL A 47 0.78 0.80 5.05
CA VAL A 47 0.45 0.28 3.72
C VAL A 47 1.67 0.36 2.81
N GLU A 48 2.35 1.50 2.75
CA GLU A 48 3.56 1.63 1.92
C GLU A 48 4.68 0.69 2.38
N PHE A 49 4.90 0.58 3.70
CA PHE A 49 5.87 -0.36 4.26
C PHE A 49 5.60 -1.81 3.83
N VAL A 50 4.33 -2.24 3.89
CA VAL A 50 3.93 -3.60 3.46
C VAL A 50 4.16 -3.79 1.96
N LEU A 51 3.78 -2.82 1.12
CA LEU A 51 3.96 -2.91 -0.34
C LEU A 51 5.44 -2.97 -0.73
N GLU A 52 6.28 -2.16 -0.09
CA GLU A 52 7.74 -2.20 -0.29
C GLU A 52 8.31 -3.54 0.16
N GLY A 53 7.89 -4.05 1.32
CA GLY A 53 8.31 -5.37 1.80
C GLY A 53 7.94 -6.49 0.83
N LEU A 54 6.73 -6.46 0.27
CA LEU A 54 6.29 -7.40 -0.76
C LEU A 54 7.11 -7.29 -2.04
N HIS A 55 7.45 -6.06 -2.46
CA HIS A 55 8.32 -5.84 -3.62
C HIS A 55 9.73 -6.39 -3.39
N LEU A 56 10.34 -6.10 -2.24
CA LEU A 56 11.67 -6.59 -1.86
C LEU A 56 11.73 -8.13 -1.77
N ASN A 57 10.62 -8.77 -1.41
CA ASN A 57 10.48 -10.23 -1.39
C ASN A 57 10.01 -10.81 -2.74
N ARG A 58 10.09 -10.05 -3.84
CA ARG A 58 9.75 -10.47 -5.21
C ARG A 58 8.29 -10.94 -5.37
N ARG A 59 7.40 -10.46 -4.51
CA ARG A 59 5.95 -10.74 -4.58
C ARG A 59 5.18 -9.70 -5.39
N LEU A 60 5.73 -8.50 -5.55
CA LEU A 60 5.18 -7.43 -6.36
C LEU A 60 6.28 -6.79 -7.23
N ASN A 61 5.94 -6.43 -8.45
CA ASN A 61 6.72 -5.50 -9.26
C ASN A 61 6.41 -4.07 -8.84
N LYS A 62 7.37 -3.16 -9.02
CA LYS A 62 7.25 -1.75 -8.69
C LYS A 62 7.79 -0.90 -9.83
N ASP A 63 6.97 0.04 -10.30
CA ASP A 63 7.35 1.02 -11.31
C ASP A 63 7.21 2.43 -10.73
N ARG A 64 8.13 3.34 -11.06
CA ARG A 64 8.00 4.76 -10.73
C ARG A 64 7.64 5.54 -11.99
N ILE A 65 6.53 6.28 -11.95
CA ILE A 65 6.01 7.03 -13.10
C ILE A 65 5.60 8.42 -12.61
N ALA A 66 6.32 9.47 -13.04
CA ALA A 66 5.96 10.87 -12.80
C ALA A 66 5.57 11.19 -11.34
N GLY A 67 6.41 10.80 -10.37
CA GLY A 67 6.17 11.04 -8.93
C GLY A 67 5.23 10.03 -8.25
N ARG A 68 4.63 9.12 -9.03
CA ARG A 68 3.80 8.02 -8.52
C ARG A 68 4.59 6.72 -8.49
N VAL A 69 4.20 5.83 -7.57
CA VAL A 69 4.68 4.46 -7.50
C VAL A 69 3.51 3.55 -7.82
N ARG A 70 3.70 2.65 -8.78
CA ARG A 70 2.73 1.62 -9.14
C ARG A 70 3.27 0.25 -8.74
N TYR A 71 2.49 -0.49 -7.95
CA TYR A 71 2.74 -1.89 -7.59
C TYR A 71 1.88 -2.83 -8.43
N ARG A 72 2.46 -3.95 -8.89
CA ARG A 72 1.77 -4.94 -9.72
C ARG A 72 2.08 -6.37 -9.27
N GLY A 73 1.05 -7.19 -9.08
CA GLY A 73 1.15 -8.62 -8.70
C GLY A 73 0.81 -9.56 -9.84
#